data_AF-A0A957Z6W3-F1
#
_entry.id   AF-A0A957Z6W3-F1
#
_cell.length_a   1.000
_cell.length_b   1.000
_cell.length_c   1.000
_cell.angle_alpha   90.00
_cell.angle_beta   90.00
_cell.angle_gamma   90.00
#
_symmetry.space_group_name_H-M   'P 1'
#
loop_
_entity.id
_entity.type
_entity.pdbx_description
1 polymer ?
#
loop_
_entity_poly.entity_id
_entity_poly.type
_entity_poly.pdbx_seq_one_letter_code
_entity_poly.pdbx_strand_id
1 'polypeptide(L)'
;MGHQELNFADRVSGLRRSLPVWMSGLLLLVLVAGAVQVMPMPTALAQQGGTIVHDSAVDFSPTCVVGTSVTVSDASGGEIRLAASLEDYFSGTAVDTNRWLVGSANTWYTAPVTVSGGVVSLDAMYLRS
;
A
#
# COMPACT_ATOMS: atom_id res chain seq x y z
N MET A 1 -35.75 17.51 -76.89
CA MET A 1 -36.15 17.33 -75.48
C MET A 1 -35.20 16.30 -74.87
N GLY A 2 -34.44 16.69 -73.84
CA GLY A 2 -33.51 15.86 -73.01
C GLY A 2 -32.15 15.54 -73.68
N HIS A 3 -31.01 16.19 -73.35
CA HIS A 3 -30.11 15.99 -72.18
C HIS A 3 -29.67 14.51 -72.00
N GLN A 4 -28.42 14.10 -71.83
CA GLN A 4 -27.07 14.72 -71.78
C GLN A 4 -26.10 13.53 -71.65
N GLU A 5 -24.97 13.46 -72.37
CA GLU A 5 -23.77 12.72 -71.92
C GLU A 5 -22.60 13.01 -72.87
N LEU A 6 -21.69 13.91 -72.47
CA LEU A 6 -20.36 13.99 -73.09
C LEU A 6 -19.32 14.29 -72.00
N ASN A 7 -18.57 13.23 -71.69
CA ASN A 7 -17.13 13.21 -71.42
C ASN A 7 -16.61 13.84 -70.12
N PHE A 8 -16.74 13.04 -69.06
CA PHE A 8 -15.95 13.08 -67.83
C PHE A 8 -14.56 12.46 -68.07
N ALA A 9 -13.70 13.13 -68.83
CA ALA A 9 -12.32 12.69 -69.02
C ALA A 9 -11.41 13.85 -69.40
N ASP A 10 -11.31 14.89 -68.56
CA ASP A 10 -10.06 15.65 -68.48
C ASP A 10 -9.98 16.45 -67.18
N ARG A 11 -8.75 16.64 -66.67
CA ARG A 11 -8.36 17.25 -65.36
C ARG A 11 -8.07 16.27 -64.22
N VAL A 12 -7.24 15.28 -64.50
CA VAL A 12 -6.27 14.77 -63.50
C VAL A 12 -5.09 15.74 -63.48
N SER A 13 -5.07 16.72 -62.58
CA SER A 13 -3.84 17.39 -62.14
C SER A 13 -4.10 18.37 -61.01
N GLY A 14 -3.58 18.02 -59.83
CA GLY A 14 -3.28 18.99 -58.78
C GLY A 14 -4.33 19.08 -57.69
N LEU A 15 -4.21 18.23 -56.67
CA LEU A 15 -4.44 18.65 -55.28
C LEU A 15 -3.82 17.63 -54.31
N ARG A 16 -2.47 17.58 -54.24
CA ARG A 16 -1.78 17.08 -53.04
C ARG A 16 -2.04 18.09 -51.92
N ARG A 17 -3.14 17.94 -51.17
CA ARG A 17 -3.35 18.66 -49.91
C ARG A 17 -2.70 17.86 -48.80
N SER A 18 -1.52 18.32 -48.39
CA SER A 18 -0.87 17.97 -47.14
C SER A 18 -1.81 18.25 -45.97
N LEU A 19 -2.14 17.21 -45.21
CA LEU A 19 -2.80 17.35 -43.91
C LEU A 19 -1.81 18.02 -42.93
N PRO A 20 -2.24 19.03 -42.14
CA PRO A 20 -1.36 19.77 -41.24
C PRO A 20 -0.93 18.91 -40.03
N VAL A 21 0.38 18.86 -39.79
CA VAL A 21 1.10 18.12 -38.73
C VAL A 21 0.58 18.39 -37.31
N TRP A 22 -0.15 19.50 -37.11
CA TRP A 22 -0.68 19.93 -35.82
C TRP A 22 -1.81 19.03 -35.27
N MET A 23 -2.48 18.26 -36.11
CA MET A 23 -3.58 17.38 -35.68
C MET A 23 -3.09 16.09 -35.00
N SER A 24 -1.84 15.68 -35.23
CA SER A 24 -1.24 14.50 -34.61
C SER A 24 -0.73 14.74 -33.17
N GLY A 25 -0.41 15.98 -32.82
CA GLY A 25 0.06 16.32 -31.47
C GLY A 25 -1.05 16.29 -30.42
N LEU A 26 -2.27 16.70 -30.79
CA LEU A 26 -3.41 16.70 -29.87
C LEU A 26 -3.90 15.28 -29.55
N LEU A 27 -3.80 14.35 -30.51
CA LEU A 27 -4.21 12.97 -30.32
C LEU A 27 -3.25 12.20 -29.39
N LEU A 28 -1.96 12.56 -29.37
CA LEU A 28 -0.98 11.96 -28.46
C LEU A 28 -1.10 12.46 -27.01
N LEU A 29 -1.56 13.70 -26.79
CA LEU A 29 -1.72 14.27 -25.45
C LEU A 29 -2.92 13.67 -24.68
N VAL A 30 -3.98 13.27 -25.40
CA VAL A 30 -5.18 12.66 -24.78
C VAL A 30 -4.92 11.22 -24.32
N LEU A 31 -3.93 10.52 -24.89
CA LEU A 31 -3.58 9.15 -24.51
C LEU A 31 -2.81 9.03 -23.18
N VAL A 32 -2.18 10.10 -22.67
CA VAL A 32 -1.41 10.06 -21.41
C VAL A 32 -2.29 10.36 -20.18
N ALA A 33 -3.47 10.95 -20.37
CA ALA A 33 -4.37 11.31 -19.26
C ALA A 33 -5.22 10.15 -18.72
N GLY A 34 -5.19 8.97 -19.36
CA GLY A 34 -6.07 7.83 -19.02
C GLY A 34 -5.60 6.91 -17.90
N ALA A 35 -4.37 7.08 -17.39
CA ALA A 35 -3.79 6.17 -16.40
C ALA A 35 -4.01 6.62 -14.95
N VAL A 36 -5.18 7.16 -14.61
CA VAL A 36 -5.61 7.19 -13.21
C VAL A 36 -5.94 5.75 -12.84
N GLN A 37 -4.92 5.06 -12.34
CA GLN A 37 -5.07 3.74 -11.74
C GLN A 37 -5.99 3.91 -10.54
N VAL A 38 -7.28 3.65 -10.74
CA VAL A 38 -8.23 3.44 -9.65
C VAL A 38 -7.71 2.21 -8.92
N MET A 39 -6.97 2.44 -7.83
CA MET A 39 -6.59 1.36 -6.94
C MET A 39 -7.90 0.68 -6.50
N PRO A 40 -8.07 -0.63 -6.73
CA PRO A 40 -9.23 -1.32 -6.21
C PRO A 40 -9.16 -1.19 -4.69
N MET A 41 -10.05 -0.37 -4.12
CA MET A 41 -10.28 -0.44 -2.69
C MET A 41 -10.81 -1.84 -2.42
N PRO A 42 -10.22 -2.60 -1.47
CA PRO A 42 -10.81 -3.87 -1.07
C PRO A 42 -12.20 -3.58 -0.52
N THR A 43 -13.23 -3.87 -1.31
CA THR A 43 -14.61 -3.88 -0.85
C THR A 43 -14.77 -5.15 -0.02
N ALA A 44 -14.84 -5.00 1.29
CA ALA A 44 -15.32 -6.07 2.15
C ALA A 44 -16.75 -6.40 1.71
N LEU A 45 -16.94 -7.59 1.12
CA LEU A 45 -18.27 -8.13 0.93
C LEU A 45 -18.82 -8.35 2.34
N ALA A 46 -19.87 -7.62 2.72
CA ALA A 46 -20.62 -7.92 3.94
C ALA A 46 -21.02 -9.40 3.87
N GLN A 47 -20.50 -10.18 4.80
CA GLN A 47 -20.66 -11.63 4.85
C GLN A 47 -22.12 -12.00 4.60
N GLN A 48 -22.34 -12.92 3.65
CA GLN A 48 -23.63 -13.56 3.48
C GLN A 48 -24.03 -14.19 4.82
N GLY A 49 -25.04 -13.62 5.49
CA GLY A 49 -25.68 -14.07 6.72
C GLY A 49 -24.88 -15.01 7.63
N GLY A 50 -24.16 -14.46 8.61
CA GLY A 50 -23.51 -15.21 9.68
C GLY A 50 -22.61 -14.31 10.53
N THR A 51 -22.53 -14.56 11.84
CA THR A 51 -21.57 -13.91 12.74
C THR A 51 -20.27 -14.70 12.71
N ILE A 52 -19.17 -14.08 12.29
CA ILE A 52 -17.83 -14.62 12.49
C ILE A 52 -17.23 -13.91 13.69
N VAL A 53 -16.75 -14.68 14.66
CA VAL A 53 -16.00 -14.20 15.82
C VAL A 53 -14.52 -14.42 15.52
N HIS A 54 -13.74 -13.36 15.67
CA HIS A 54 -12.29 -13.39 15.62
C HIS A 54 -11.80 -13.16 17.06
N ASP A 55 -11.17 -14.16 17.68
CA ASP A 55 -10.73 -14.15 19.07
C ASP A 55 -9.24 -14.51 19.22
N SER A 56 -8.51 -14.48 18.10
CA SER A 56 -7.06 -14.66 18.08
C SER A 56 -6.37 -13.67 17.15
N ALA A 57 -5.12 -13.33 17.45
CA ALA A 57 -4.34 -12.39 16.63
C ALA A 57 -4.12 -12.88 15.18
N VAL A 58 -4.12 -14.21 14.96
CA VAL A 58 -3.95 -14.79 13.62
C VAL A 58 -5.16 -14.54 12.73
N ASP A 59 -6.35 -14.39 13.31
CA ASP A 59 -7.58 -14.12 12.55
C ASP A 59 -7.56 -12.75 11.85
N PHE A 60 -6.71 -11.84 12.32
CA PHE A 60 -6.55 -10.50 11.77
C PHE A 60 -5.40 -10.39 10.75
N SER A 61 -4.80 -11.51 10.33
CA SER A 61 -3.68 -11.57 9.38
C SER A 61 -3.90 -12.66 8.31
N PRO A 62 -3.61 -12.45 7.01
CA PRO A 62 -3.25 -11.20 6.31
C PRO A 62 -4.46 -10.51 5.64
N THR A 63 -5.67 -11.08 5.75
CA THR A 63 -6.84 -10.67 4.96
C THR A 63 -7.60 -9.47 5.57
N CYS A 64 -7.40 -9.20 6.85
CA CYS A 64 -7.89 -7.99 7.51
C CYS A 64 -6.81 -6.91 7.42
N VAL A 65 -6.99 -5.97 6.49
CA VAL A 65 -6.19 -4.75 6.45
C VAL A 65 -6.55 -3.90 7.68
N VAL A 66 -5.85 -4.12 8.79
CA VAL A 66 -5.78 -3.11 9.85
C VAL A 66 -5.06 -1.90 9.26
N GLY A 67 -5.67 -0.72 9.39
CA GLY A 67 -5.04 0.53 8.93
C GLY A 67 -3.66 0.69 9.57
N THR A 68 -2.74 1.39 8.92
CA THR A 68 -1.34 1.56 9.39
C THR A 68 -1.19 2.14 10.79
N SER A 69 -2.26 2.75 11.31
CA SER A 69 -2.33 3.36 12.65
C SER A 69 -2.86 2.40 13.71
N VAL A 70 -3.03 1.12 13.40
CA VAL A 70 -3.71 0.15 14.25
C VAL A 70 -2.83 -1.09 14.41
N THR A 71 -2.64 -1.53 15.65
CA THR A 71 -1.95 -2.79 15.98
C THR A 71 -2.97 -3.82 16.46
N VAL A 72 -2.74 -5.08 16.06
CA VAL A 72 -3.40 -6.25 16.65
C VAL A 72 -2.49 -6.73 17.76
N SER A 73 -3.00 -6.65 18.98
CA SER A 73 -2.31 -7.13 20.16
C SER A 73 -2.57 -8.60 20.39
N ASP A 74 -1.53 -9.37 20.67
CA ASP A 74 -1.67 -10.72 21.21
C ASP A 74 -2.10 -10.73 22.68
N ALA A 75 -1.98 -9.60 23.40
CA ALA A 75 -2.49 -9.46 24.75
C ALA A 75 -4.02 -9.67 24.74
N SER A 76 -4.47 -10.75 25.37
CA SER A 76 -5.89 -11.14 25.48
C SER A 76 -6.57 -11.60 24.19
N GLY A 77 -5.83 -12.07 23.17
CA GLY A 77 -6.42 -12.77 22.02
C GLY A 77 -6.84 -11.88 20.85
N GLY A 78 -6.04 -10.89 20.46
CA GLY A 78 -6.28 -10.14 19.22
C GLY A 78 -6.98 -8.78 19.41
N GLU A 79 -6.74 -8.08 20.52
CA GLU A 79 -7.27 -6.73 20.72
C GLU A 79 -6.78 -5.77 19.62
N ILE A 80 -7.70 -5.04 19.00
CA ILE A 80 -7.40 -4.00 18.01
C ILE A 80 -7.29 -2.65 18.72
N ARG A 81 -6.13 -1.99 18.63
CA ARG A 81 -5.88 -0.70 19.27
C ARG A 81 -5.14 0.27 18.35
N LEU A 82 -5.15 1.56 18.68
CA LEU A 82 -4.29 2.55 18.00
C LEU A 82 -2.82 2.22 18.29
N ALA A 83 -2.00 2.21 17.25
CA ALA A 83 -0.57 1.96 17.33
C ALA A 83 0.10 3.08 18.15
N ALA A 84 0.55 2.77 19.36
CA ALA A 84 1.40 3.67 20.13
C ALA A 84 2.84 3.58 19.62
N SER A 85 3.52 4.72 19.51
CA SER A 85 4.91 4.77 19.03
C SER A 85 5.90 4.01 19.91
N LEU A 86 5.58 3.86 21.20
CA LEU A 86 6.39 3.16 22.21
C LEU A 86 5.88 1.76 22.54
N GLU A 87 4.88 1.25 21.82
CA GLU A 87 4.42 -0.11 22.01
C GLU A 87 5.38 -1.11 21.38
N ASP A 88 5.77 -2.13 22.14
CA ASP A 88 6.59 -3.24 21.69
C ASP A 88 6.17 -4.51 22.42
N TYR A 89 5.81 -5.53 21.65
CA TYR A 89 5.41 -6.85 22.18
C TYR A 89 6.60 -7.80 22.30
N PHE A 90 7.79 -7.38 21.85
CA PHE A 90 9.00 -8.19 21.90
C PHE A 90 8.81 -9.58 21.27
N SER A 91 8.04 -9.64 20.18
CA SER A 91 7.72 -10.86 19.44
C SER A 91 8.88 -11.37 18.58
N GLY A 92 9.91 -10.53 18.37
CA GLY A 92 11.16 -10.91 17.71
C GLY A 92 12.13 -11.65 18.65
N THR A 93 13.34 -11.92 18.14
CA THR A 93 14.42 -12.57 18.92
C THR A 93 15.35 -11.55 19.61
N ALA A 94 15.10 -10.26 19.45
CA ALA A 94 15.90 -9.17 20.00
C ALA A 94 15.06 -7.89 20.17
N VAL A 95 15.58 -6.95 20.94
CA VAL A 95 14.98 -5.60 21.11
C VAL A 95 15.15 -4.80 19.82
N ASP A 96 14.11 -4.09 19.39
CA ASP A 96 14.20 -3.13 18.28
C ASP A 96 15.00 -1.88 18.70
N THR A 97 16.25 -1.81 18.25
CA THR A 97 17.16 -0.69 18.58
C THR A 97 16.81 0.61 17.86
N ASN A 98 15.86 0.61 16.92
CA ASN A 98 15.33 1.84 16.33
C ASN A 98 14.27 2.48 17.24
N ARG A 99 13.61 1.68 18.07
CA ARG A 99 12.60 2.13 19.04
C ARG A 99 13.19 2.35 20.43
N TRP A 100 14.10 1.46 20.84
CA TRP A 100 14.65 1.45 22.20
C TRP A 100 16.15 1.66 22.19
N LEU A 101 16.60 2.58 23.03
CA LEU A 101 18.01 2.71 23.40
C LEU A 101 18.30 1.76 24.56
N VAL A 102 19.32 0.93 24.40
CA VAL A 102 19.77 -0.03 25.40
C VAL A 102 20.96 0.55 26.16
N GLY A 103 20.96 0.44 27.48
CA GLY A 103 22.08 0.89 28.31
C GLY A 103 22.29 0.03 29.55
N SER A 104 23.46 0.15 30.15
CA SER A 104 23.73 -0.44 31.47
C SER A 104 23.37 0.55 32.57
N ALA A 105 22.70 0.06 33.61
CA ALA A 105 22.42 0.82 34.82
C ALA A 105 23.69 1.11 35.63
N ASN A 106 24.79 0.38 35.36
CA ASN A 106 26.06 0.48 36.08
C ASN A 106 27.24 0.67 35.11
N THR A 107 28.29 1.35 35.54
CA THR A 107 29.50 1.54 34.73
C THR A 107 30.45 0.35 34.75
N TRP A 108 30.30 -0.55 35.74
CA TRP A 108 31.23 -1.63 36.03
C TRP A 108 30.71 -3.02 35.61
N TYR A 109 29.48 -3.11 35.11
CA TYR A 109 28.87 -4.36 34.70
C TYR A 109 27.96 -4.14 33.50
N THR A 110 27.95 -5.09 32.57
CA THR A 110 27.04 -5.15 31.43
C THR A 110 26.67 -6.60 31.20
N ALA A 111 25.41 -6.83 30.84
CA ALA A 111 24.89 -8.14 30.50
C ALA A 111 24.13 -8.07 29.17
N PRO A 112 24.01 -9.19 28.42
CA PRO A 112 23.17 -9.23 27.25
C PRO A 112 21.70 -8.99 27.61
N VAL A 113 21.03 -8.12 26.86
CA VAL A 113 19.56 -8.05 26.87
C VAL A 113 19.04 -9.16 25.97
N THR A 114 18.15 -9.99 26.50
CA THR A 114 17.57 -11.12 25.75
C THR A 114 16.08 -10.97 25.61
N VAL A 115 15.56 -11.43 24.47
CA VAL A 115 14.13 -11.51 24.19
C VAL A 115 13.79 -12.96 23.90
N SER A 116 12.80 -13.49 24.61
CA SER A 116 12.30 -14.84 24.40
C SER A 116 10.83 -14.93 24.74
N GLY A 117 10.01 -15.41 23.80
CA GLY A 117 8.58 -15.64 24.02
C GLY A 117 7.81 -14.39 24.45
N GLY A 118 8.12 -13.22 23.88
CA GLY A 118 7.47 -11.95 24.24
C GLY A 118 8.00 -11.32 25.55
N VAL A 119 9.01 -11.92 26.18
CA VAL A 119 9.58 -11.43 27.44
C VAL A 119 10.97 -10.88 27.22
N VAL A 120 11.22 -9.67 27.72
CA VAL A 120 12.55 -9.07 27.80
C VAL A 120 13.16 -9.39 29.16
N SER A 121 14.37 -9.91 29.16
CA SER A 121 15.17 -10.08 30.39
C SER A 121 16.26 -9.02 30.45
N LEU A 122 16.30 -8.30 31.57
CA LEU A 122 17.26 -7.25 31.87
C LEU A 122 17.98 -7.60 33.18
N ASP A 123 19.30 -7.76 33.12
CA ASP A 123 20.15 -7.91 34.31
C ASP A 123 21.09 -6.71 34.41
N ALA A 124 20.79 -5.78 35.33
CA ALA A 124 21.45 -4.48 35.44
C ALA A 124 21.49 -3.66 34.14
N MET A 125 20.61 -3.97 33.19
CA MET A 125 20.40 -3.24 31.94
C MET A 125 19.08 -2.46 31.99
N TYR A 126 18.92 -1.46 31.11
CA TYR A 126 17.66 -0.74 30.93
C TYR A 126 17.35 -0.51 29.45
N LEU A 127 16.06 -0.30 29.17
CA LEU A 127 15.55 0.23 27.91
C LEU A 127 15.00 1.64 28.14
N ARG A 128 15.29 2.57 27.22
CA ARG A 128 14.68 3.91 27.20
C ARG A 128 14.23 4.28 25.80
N SER A 129 13.11 4.98 25.70
CA SER A 129 12.66 5.65 24.47
C SER A 129 13.33 7.01 24.30
#